data_AF-A0A9X4L5T8-F1
#
_entry.id   AF-A0A9X4L5T8-F1
#
_cell.length_a   1.000
_cell.length_b   1.000
_cell.length_c   1.000
_cell.angle_alpha   90.00
_cell.angle_beta   90.00
_cell.angle_gamma   90.00
#
_symmetry.space_group_name_H-M   'P 1'
#
loop_
_entity.id
_entity.type
_entity.pdbx_description
1 polymer ?
#
loop_
_entity_poly.entity_id
_entity_poly.type
_entity_poly.pdbx_seq_one_letter_code
_entity_poly.pdbx_strand_id
1 'polypeptide(L)'
;MKYCPNCGNKIEDKQIFCNKCGTKLDANNKGNNDESLNTSTQKNGYESSKTKQNKRSKGKIWIIVSSALAVIILVLVLLFTGYFFYKNVISNNDANNTFQSTESKSQNNEEVDIKVLSSEFSEDFMNEDNTGGYEGFNLGMSKEDIQQKFGKPSSSTSMDVGNVEKYGNIGIYYGIDDTISSVYVLPEDVSIVDFKHFHGEPTVETDSQLVYDDNSDNSFTIFVNIEDDKVQSIENTFQIDDEALNNMESITTTSNDVSPTFAHEAVNYSGGIGKILSTAFNAEDYTEQEEYLSKAREMVLGWDGALDDLNATVSNQEEEDIVSQLEEFKSQRDDILNNIENFDDNSNTQAWHDAQEDYETLQVEMRIFADEYVD
;
A
#
# COMPACT_ATOMS: atom_id res chain seq x y z
N MET A 1 -6.14 -3.41 -32.07
CA MET A 1 -6.43 -2.95 -30.70
C MET A 1 -6.64 -4.18 -29.85
N LYS A 2 -5.79 -4.36 -28.83
CA LYS A 2 -5.95 -5.42 -27.83
C LYS A 2 -6.57 -4.80 -26.58
N TYR A 3 -7.28 -5.62 -25.83
CA TYR A 3 -7.87 -5.22 -24.56
C TYR A 3 -7.44 -6.20 -23.48
N CYS A 4 -7.27 -5.72 -22.26
CA CYS A 4 -6.94 -6.54 -21.11
C CYS A 4 -8.04 -7.59 -20.90
N PRO A 5 -7.71 -8.89 -20.81
CA PRO A 5 -8.72 -9.93 -20.62
C PRO A 5 -9.37 -9.91 -19.23
N ASN A 6 -8.77 -9.20 -18.27
CA ASN A 6 -9.28 -9.09 -16.91
C ASN A 6 -10.20 -7.87 -16.74
N CYS A 7 -9.73 -6.66 -17.08
CA CYS A 7 -10.48 -5.42 -16.83
C CYS A 7 -11.00 -4.70 -18.09
N GLY A 8 -10.63 -5.17 -19.29
CA GLY A 8 -11.05 -4.54 -20.54
C GLY A 8 -10.33 -3.23 -20.90
N ASN A 9 -9.27 -2.82 -20.18
CA ASN A 9 -8.46 -1.66 -20.55
C ASN A 9 -7.84 -1.83 -21.95
N LYS A 10 -7.64 -0.74 -22.70
CA LYS A 10 -6.95 -0.79 -23.99
C LYS A 10 -5.46 -1.04 -23.76
N ILE A 11 -4.88 -1.95 -24.55
CA ILE A 11 -3.50 -2.41 -24.40
C ILE A 11 -2.68 -2.10 -25.66
N GLU A 12 -1.47 -1.57 -25.44
CA GLU A 12 -0.43 -1.33 -26.45
C GLU A 12 0.10 -2.64 -27.06
N ASP A 13 0.60 -2.59 -28.30
CA ASP A 13 1.16 -3.79 -28.92
C ASP A 13 2.46 -4.22 -28.22
N LYS A 14 2.40 -5.37 -27.53
CA LYS A 14 3.47 -6.05 -26.77
C LYS A 14 3.70 -5.57 -25.33
N GLN A 15 2.82 -4.74 -24.79
CA GLN A 15 2.79 -4.42 -23.36
C GLN A 15 2.70 -5.70 -22.51
N ILE A 16 3.46 -5.75 -21.41
CA ILE A 16 3.63 -6.96 -20.58
C ILE A 16 2.67 -6.97 -19.40
N PHE A 17 2.32 -5.81 -18.85
CA PHE A 17 1.36 -5.67 -17.74
C PHE A 17 0.27 -4.66 -18.08
N CYS A 18 -0.96 -4.92 -17.64
CA CYS A 18 -2.03 -3.93 -17.71
C CYS A 18 -1.79 -2.85 -16.66
N ASN A 19 -1.53 -1.61 -17.09
CA ASN A 19 -1.43 -0.43 -16.22
C ASN A 19 -2.66 -0.29 -15.29
N LYS A 20 -3.87 -0.56 -15.81
CA LYS A 20 -5.12 -0.41 -15.03
C LYS A 20 -5.36 -1.41 -13.90
N CYS A 21 -4.82 -2.62 -13.98
CA CYS A 21 -5.25 -3.69 -13.05
C CYS A 21 -4.15 -4.71 -12.73
N GLY A 22 -2.90 -4.41 -13.09
CA GLY A 22 -1.74 -5.28 -12.87
C GLY A 22 -1.75 -6.64 -13.57
N THR A 23 -2.76 -6.94 -14.41
CA THR A 23 -2.82 -8.26 -15.05
C THR A 23 -1.68 -8.42 -16.05
N LYS A 24 -0.87 -9.46 -15.87
CA LYS A 24 0.16 -9.86 -16.82
C LYS A 24 -0.43 -10.30 -18.16
N LEU A 25 0.13 -9.78 -19.24
CA LEU A 25 -0.31 -9.94 -20.61
C LEU A 25 0.65 -10.88 -21.34
N ASP A 26 0.15 -12.03 -21.79
CA ASP A 26 0.97 -12.98 -22.54
C ASP A 26 1.40 -12.39 -23.89
N ALA A 27 2.71 -12.21 -24.08
CA ALA A 27 3.31 -11.69 -25.31
C ALA A 27 3.09 -12.58 -26.56
N ASN A 28 2.42 -13.73 -26.43
CA ASN A 28 2.20 -14.70 -27.51
C ASN A 28 0.77 -15.23 -27.57
N ASN A 29 -0.18 -14.39 -28.00
CA ASN A 29 -1.39 -14.91 -28.65
C ASN A 29 -1.49 -14.35 -30.06
N LYS A 30 -0.85 -15.07 -31.00
CA LYS A 30 -1.31 -15.07 -32.39
C LYS A 30 -2.71 -15.65 -32.38
N GLY A 31 -3.67 -14.84 -32.81
CA GLY A 31 -5.07 -15.22 -32.85
C GLY A 31 -5.26 -16.53 -33.60
N ASN A 32 -6.12 -17.39 -33.06
CA ASN A 32 -6.87 -18.36 -33.83
C ASN A 32 -8.30 -18.33 -33.31
N ASN A 33 -9.17 -17.72 -34.12
CA ASN A 33 -10.53 -18.23 -34.22
C ASN A 33 -10.40 -19.69 -34.67
N ASP A 34 -10.97 -20.62 -33.93
CA ASP A 34 -11.82 -21.61 -34.57
C ASP A 34 -12.77 -22.28 -33.58
N GLU A 35 -14.01 -22.28 -34.03
CA GLU A 35 -15.20 -22.90 -33.52
C GLU A 35 -15.09 -24.43 -33.65
N SER A 36 -15.56 -25.15 -32.62
CA SER A 36 -16.15 -26.50 -32.72
C SER A 36 -15.31 -27.66 -33.30
N LEU A 37 -15.14 -28.74 -32.53
CA LEU A 37 -16.07 -29.88 -32.63
C LEU A 37 -15.87 -30.91 -31.52
N ASN A 38 -17.00 -31.12 -30.83
CA ASN A 38 -17.47 -32.29 -30.11
C ASN A 38 -16.82 -33.65 -30.47
N THR A 39 -16.77 -34.55 -29.48
CA THR A 39 -17.74 -35.68 -29.37
C THR A 39 -17.31 -36.59 -28.22
N SER A 40 -18.03 -36.51 -27.10
CA SER A 40 -19.01 -37.51 -26.63
C SER A 40 -18.34 -38.76 -26.03
N THR A 41 -18.83 -39.37 -24.96
CA THR A 41 -20.18 -39.92 -24.90
C THR A 41 -20.45 -40.43 -23.48
N GLN A 42 -21.44 -39.81 -22.83
CA GLN A 42 -22.57 -40.47 -22.15
C GLN A 42 -22.34 -41.15 -20.77
N LYS A 43 -23.30 -41.16 -19.85
CA LYS A 43 -24.75 -40.93 -19.97
C LYS A 43 -25.38 -40.70 -18.60
N ASN A 44 -26.28 -39.70 -18.56
CA ASN A 44 -27.64 -39.65 -18.00
C ASN A 44 -27.89 -40.11 -16.55
N GLY A 45 -28.75 -39.45 -15.76
CA GLY A 45 -29.66 -38.35 -16.04
C GLY A 45 -30.48 -37.99 -14.79
N TYR A 46 -30.95 -36.74 -14.77
CA TYR A 46 -32.22 -36.17 -14.25
C TYR A 46 -33.00 -37.02 -13.22
N GLU A 47 -33.51 -36.51 -12.10
CA GLU A 47 -34.26 -35.26 -11.93
C GLU A 47 -34.57 -35.06 -10.43
N SER A 48 -34.60 -33.78 -10.01
CA SER A 48 -35.42 -33.16 -8.95
C SER A 48 -35.83 -33.98 -7.70
N SER A 49 -35.50 -33.48 -6.50
CA SER A 49 -36.50 -33.05 -5.50
C SER A 49 -35.89 -32.67 -4.14
N LYS A 50 -36.24 -31.46 -3.70
CA LYS A 50 -36.46 -30.94 -2.34
C LYS A 50 -36.06 -31.87 -1.16
N THR A 51 -35.13 -31.39 -0.32
CA THR A 51 -34.97 -31.88 1.05
C THR A 51 -35.45 -30.83 2.04
N LYS A 52 -36.56 -31.15 2.73
CA LYS A 52 -36.99 -30.52 3.97
C LYS A 52 -36.33 -31.22 5.16
N GLN A 53 -35.71 -30.41 6.00
CA GLN A 53 -35.80 -30.38 7.46
C GLN A 53 -35.58 -31.68 8.26
N ASN A 54 -34.53 -31.58 9.09
CA ASN A 54 -34.30 -32.23 10.38
C ASN A 54 -35.57 -32.59 11.18
N LYS A 55 -35.54 -33.78 11.80
CA LYS A 55 -35.98 -33.94 13.19
C LYS A 55 -35.27 -35.11 13.88
N ARG A 56 -34.57 -34.77 14.96
CA ARG A 56 -34.04 -35.66 16.01
C ARG A 56 -35.16 -36.50 16.62
N SER A 57 -34.84 -37.72 17.06
CA SER A 57 -35.26 -38.19 18.37
C SER A 57 -34.19 -39.10 19.00
N LYS A 58 -34.08 -38.99 20.33
CA LYS A 58 -33.03 -39.56 21.17
C LYS A 58 -33.43 -40.96 21.62
N GLY A 59 -32.43 -41.84 21.74
CA GLY A 59 -32.49 -43.09 22.50
C GLY A 59 -31.10 -43.42 23.05
N LYS A 60 -30.89 -43.12 24.34
CA LYS A 60 -29.77 -43.54 25.21
C LYS A 60 -29.97 -45.03 25.53
N ILE A 61 -29.01 -45.92 25.77
CA ILE A 61 -27.56 -45.99 26.07
C ILE A 61 -27.25 -47.52 25.95
N TRP A 62 -26.01 -47.97 25.76
CA TRP A 62 -25.37 -48.97 26.65
C TRP A 62 -23.85 -48.97 26.46
N ILE A 63 -23.20 -48.71 27.58
CA ILE A 63 -21.79 -48.39 27.81
C ILE A 63 -21.12 -49.68 28.26
N ILE A 64 -20.35 -50.36 27.38
CA ILE A 64 -19.18 -51.20 27.74
C ILE A 64 -18.14 -51.21 26.59
N VAL A 65 -18.07 -50.13 25.79
CA VAL A 65 -16.97 -49.89 24.82
C VAL A 65 -16.34 -48.50 25.04
N SER A 66 -16.96 -47.67 25.89
CA SER A 66 -16.63 -46.25 26.09
C SER A 66 -15.29 -45.99 26.79
N SER A 67 -14.74 -46.91 27.58
CA SER A 67 -13.46 -46.68 28.25
C SER A 67 -12.27 -46.93 27.33
N ALA A 68 -12.35 -47.94 26.45
CA ALA A 68 -11.35 -48.18 25.41
C ALA A 68 -11.39 -47.07 24.36
N LEU A 69 -12.60 -46.61 23.98
CA LEU A 69 -12.77 -45.53 23.02
C LEU A 69 -12.19 -44.21 23.53
N ALA A 70 -12.35 -43.89 24.82
CA ALA A 70 -11.80 -42.66 25.40
C ALA A 70 -10.25 -42.65 25.42
N VAL A 71 -9.62 -43.80 25.70
CA VAL A 71 -8.16 -43.92 25.64
C VAL A 71 -7.67 -43.86 24.20
N ILE A 72 -8.37 -44.50 23.26
CA ILE A 72 -8.04 -44.42 21.83
C ILE A 72 -8.20 -42.99 21.32
N ILE A 73 -9.27 -42.30 21.72
CA ILE A 73 -9.48 -40.88 21.37
C ILE A 73 -8.39 -40.01 21.99
N LEU A 74 -7.98 -40.25 23.23
CA LEU A 74 -6.86 -39.52 23.86
C LEU A 74 -5.55 -39.75 23.11
N VAL A 75 -5.25 -40.99 22.70
CA VAL A 75 -4.05 -41.30 21.91
C VAL A 75 -4.13 -40.65 20.53
N LEU A 76 -5.29 -40.69 19.87
CA LEU A 76 -5.50 -40.02 18.58
C LEU A 76 -5.37 -38.50 18.70
N VAL A 77 -5.86 -37.90 19.79
CA VAL A 77 -5.70 -36.47 20.06
C VAL A 77 -4.23 -36.14 20.30
N LEU A 78 -3.49 -36.94 21.08
CA LEU A 78 -2.05 -36.73 21.30
C LEU A 78 -1.21 -36.89 20.03
N LEU A 79 -1.58 -37.84 19.16
CA LEU A 79 -0.94 -38.02 17.86
C LEU A 79 -1.29 -36.87 16.91
N PHE A 80 -2.54 -36.40 16.93
CA PHE A 80 -2.98 -35.28 16.11
C PHE A 80 -2.35 -33.95 16.56
N THR A 81 -2.27 -33.69 17.86
CA THR A 81 -1.59 -32.49 18.38
C THR A 81 -0.09 -32.56 18.13
N GLY A 82 0.56 -33.71 18.31
CA GLY A 82 1.97 -33.89 17.96
C GLY A 82 2.24 -33.68 16.47
N TYR A 83 1.36 -34.19 15.59
CA TYR A 83 1.45 -33.98 14.14
C TYR A 83 1.18 -32.51 13.75
N PHE A 84 0.16 -31.88 14.33
CA PHE A 84 -0.15 -30.47 14.10
C PHE A 84 1.00 -29.57 14.57
N PHE A 85 1.59 -29.84 15.74
CA PHE A 85 2.75 -29.12 16.25
C PHE A 85 4.00 -29.38 15.41
N TYR A 86 4.25 -30.62 14.97
CA TYR A 86 5.34 -30.93 14.04
C TYR A 86 5.19 -30.18 12.72
N LYS A 87 3.97 -30.10 12.17
CA LYS A 87 3.70 -29.34 10.94
C LYS A 87 3.85 -27.83 11.16
N ASN A 88 3.31 -27.31 12.26
CA ASN A 88 3.28 -25.87 12.55
C ASN A 88 4.59 -25.31 13.12
N VAL A 89 5.47 -26.15 13.67
CA VAL A 89 6.73 -25.72 14.34
C VAL A 89 7.99 -26.26 13.66
N ILE A 90 7.94 -27.41 12.97
CA ILE A 90 9.16 -28.05 12.39
C ILE A 90 9.07 -28.19 10.86
N SER A 91 7.87 -28.18 10.27
CA SER A 91 7.67 -28.38 8.82
C SER A 91 6.92 -27.24 8.15
N ASN A 92 7.29 -26.00 8.48
CA ASN A 92 7.13 -24.87 7.57
C ASN A 92 8.52 -24.26 7.41
N ASN A 93 9.09 -24.46 6.24
CA ASN A 93 10.27 -23.76 5.74
C ASN A 93 9.80 -22.69 4.74
N ASP A 94 8.67 -22.05 5.06
CA ASP A 94 8.04 -20.98 4.31
C ASP A 94 7.23 -20.14 5.32
N ALA A 95 7.36 -18.82 5.21
CA ALA A 95 6.78 -17.74 6.01
C ALA A 95 7.59 -17.24 7.23
N ASN A 96 7.97 -15.96 7.10
CA ASN A 96 8.72 -15.12 8.02
C ASN A 96 7.99 -14.90 9.35
N ASN A 97 8.77 -14.84 10.43
CA ASN A 97 8.31 -14.55 11.79
C ASN A 97 8.34 -13.04 12.06
N THR A 98 7.26 -12.50 12.63
CA THR A 98 7.23 -11.17 13.27
C THR A 98 7.48 -11.32 14.77
N PHE A 99 8.56 -10.66 15.20
CA PHE A 99 8.98 -10.26 16.56
C PHE A 99 9.24 -11.33 17.64
N GLN A 100 10.52 -11.74 17.71
CA GLN A 100 11.21 -11.94 18.98
C GLN A 100 12.66 -11.46 18.87
N SER A 101 13.06 -10.63 19.82
CA SER A 101 14.33 -9.92 19.88
C SER A 101 15.56 -10.83 20.01
N THR A 102 16.62 -10.41 19.33
CA THR A 102 18.05 -10.69 19.55
C THR A 102 18.58 -12.11 19.30
N GLU A 103 19.04 -12.35 18.07
CA GLU A 103 20.40 -12.86 17.85
C GLU A 103 21.05 -12.06 16.71
N SER A 104 22.21 -11.45 17.01
CA SER A 104 23.09 -10.80 16.07
C SER A 104 23.50 -11.78 14.96
N LYS A 105 22.77 -11.79 13.85
CA LYS A 105 23.29 -12.29 12.59
C LYS A 105 24.06 -11.15 11.91
N SER A 106 25.31 -11.50 11.60
CA SER A 106 26.28 -10.78 10.79
C SER A 106 25.69 -9.71 9.87
N GLN A 107 26.27 -8.50 9.97
CA GLN A 107 26.23 -7.47 8.93
C GLN A 107 26.51 -8.12 7.57
N ASN A 108 25.47 -8.30 6.77
CA ASN A 108 25.62 -8.36 5.33
C ASN A 108 25.01 -7.04 4.84
N ASN A 109 25.88 -6.11 4.45
CA ASN A 109 25.49 -4.97 3.62
C ASN A 109 25.09 -5.53 2.25
N GLU A 110 23.94 -6.17 2.16
CA GLU A 110 23.39 -6.60 0.88
C GLU A 110 22.64 -5.38 0.33
N GLU A 111 23.27 -4.76 -0.67
CA GLU A 111 22.74 -3.59 -1.36
C GLU A 111 21.44 -3.97 -2.07
N VAL A 112 20.39 -3.16 -1.91
CA VAL A 112 19.06 -3.45 -2.46
C VAL A 112 19.09 -3.22 -3.97
N ASP A 113 19.01 -4.31 -4.74
CA ASP A 113 18.99 -4.32 -6.21
C ASP A 113 17.55 -4.46 -6.73
N ILE A 114 16.99 -3.38 -7.29
CA ILE A 114 15.60 -3.35 -7.78
C ILE A 114 15.59 -3.36 -9.30
N LYS A 115 15.00 -4.42 -9.86
CA LYS A 115 14.82 -4.56 -11.31
C LYS A 115 13.47 -4.00 -11.71
N VAL A 116 13.42 -2.70 -12.01
CA VAL A 116 12.15 -2.02 -12.35
C VAL A 116 11.47 -2.56 -13.62
N LEU A 117 12.21 -3.22 -14.52
CA LEU A 117 11.66 -3.93 -15.68
C LEU A 117 11.46 -5.43 -15.37
N SER A 118 10.76 -5.73 -14.28
CA SER A 118 10.48 -7.09 -13.83
C SER A 118 9.04 -7.27 -13.39
N SER A 119 8.56 -8.52 -13.45
CA SER A 119 7.21 -8.85 -12.96
C SER A 119 7.06 -8.60 -11.47
N GLU A 120 8.10 -8.87 -10.67
CA GLU A 120 8.12 -8.64 -9.24
C GLU A 120 7.91 -7.15 -8.93
N PHE A 121 8.65 -6.26 -9.60
CA PHE A 121 8.44 -4.82 -9.42
C PHE A 121 7.05 -4.34 -9.88
N SER A 122 6.55 -4.86 -11.00
CA SER A 122 5.18 -4.52 -11.44
C SER A 122 4.14 -4.98 -10.42
N GLU A 123 4.24 -6.21 -9.92
CA GLU A 123 3.26 -6.81 -9.02
C GLU A 123 3.34 -6.18 -7.62
N ASP A 124 4.54 -6.00 -7.08
CA ASP A 124 4.75 -5.63 -5.67
C ASP A 124 4.91 -4.13 -5.43
N PHE A 125 5.18 -3.33 -6.49
CA PHE A 125 5.35 -1.87 -6.37
C PHE A 125 4.35 -1.08 -7.22
N MET A 126 4.29 -1.35 -8.53
CA MET A 126 3.46 -0.56 -9.44
C MET A 126 1.95 -0.81 -9.26
N ASN A 127 1.57 -1.97 -8.71
CA ASN A 127 0.17 -2.39 -8.57
C ASN A 127 -0.24 -2.65 -7.11
N GLU A 128 0.57 -2.23 -6.14
CA GLU A 128 0.32 -2.43 -4.71
C GLU A 128 0.57 -1.13 -3.93
N ASP A 129 -0.13 -0.95 -2.81
CA ASP A 129 0.04 0.23 -1.95
C ASP A 129 1.38 0.16 -1.20
N ASN A 130 2.31 1.05 -1.58
CA ASN A 130 3.60 1.23 -0.94
C ASN A 130 3.80 2.68 -0.45
N THR A 131 2.70 3.40 -0.22
CA THR A 131 2.71 4.78 0.31
C THR A 131 3.38 4.91 1.68
N GLY A 132 3.54 3.78 2.38
CA GLY A 132 4.25 3.69 3.64
C GLY A 132 5.76 3.53 3.57
N GLY A 133 6.30 3.35 2.37
CA GLY A 133 7.67 2.92 2.13
C GLY A 133 7.75 1.53 1.50
N TYR A 134 8.97 1.11 1.16
CA TYR A 134 9.24 -0.04 0.31
C TYR A 134 10.56 -0.73 0.74
N GLU A 135 10.67 -2.05 0.52
CA GLU A 135 11.87 -2.85 0.86
C GLU A 135 12.34 -2.70 2.32
N GLY A 136 11.38 -2.45 3.22
CA GLY A 136 11.63 -2.30 4.65
C GLY A 136 12.28 -0.97 5.05
N PHE A 137 12.30 0.01 4.14
CA PHE A 137 12.45 1.44 4.40
C PHE A 137 11.05 2.03 4.48
N ASN A 138 10.64 2.46 5.66
CA ASN A 138 9.30 2.91 5.99
C ASN A 138 9.38 4.36 6.46
N LEU A 139 8.37 5.14 6.12
CA LEU A 139 8.24 6.51 6.59
C LEU A 139 8.33 6.60 8.12
N GLY A 140 8.94 7.66 8.63
CA GLY A 140 9.15 7.92 10.05
C GLY A 140 10.27 7.11 10.72
N MET A 141 10.95 6.19 10.02
CA MET A 141 12.14 5.54 10.60
C MET A 141 13.29 6.54 10.72
N SER A 142 13.96 6.53 11.88
CA SER A 142 15.11 7.40 12.12
C SER A 142 16.31 7.03 11.25
N LYS A 143 17.12 8.02 10.89
CA LYS A 143 18.39 7.81 10.20
C LYS A 143 19.30 6.84 10.94
N GLU A 144 19.34 6.89 12.27
CA GLU A 144 20.11 5.95 13.09
C GLU A 144 19.64 4.51 12.94
N ASP A 145 18.33 4.27 12.98
CA ASP A 145 17.75 2.92 12.86
C ASP A 145 18.02 2.34 11.46
N ILE A 146 17.89 3.16 10.42
CA ILE A 146 18.22 2.79 9.04
C ILE A 146 19.70 2.43 8.94
N GLN A 147 20.59 3.25 9.49
CA GLN A 147 22.02 2.97 9.43
C GLN A 147 22.42 1.73 10.23
N GLN A 148 21.70 1.43 11.31
CA GLN A 148 21.89 0.20 12.07
C GLN A 148 21.43 -1.04 11.28
N LYS A 149 20.31 -0.94 10.57
CA LYS A 149 19.67 -2.06 9.86
C LYS A 149 20.31 -2.33 8.49
N PHE A 150 20.59 -1.29 7.72
CA PHE A 150 21.02 -1.37 6.32
C PHE A 150 22.47 -0.90 6.08
N GLY A 151 23.14 -0.36 7.10
CA GLY A 151 24.48 0.19 6.98
C GLY A 151 24.48 1.65 6.52
N LYS A 152 25.63 2.16 6.08
CA LYS A 152 25.71 3.56 5.59
C LYS A 152 25.21 3.67 4.15
N PRO A 153 24.69 4.83 3.71
CA PRO A 153 24.31 5.02 2.33
C PRO A 153 25.52 4.82 1.40
N SER A 154 25.26 4.21 0.26
CA SER A 154 26.23 3.96 -0.82
C SER A 154 26.72 5.26 -1.46
N SER A 155 25.83 6.23 -1.61
CA SER A 155 26.05 7.54 -2.24
C SER A 155 24.87 8.46 -1.94
N SER A 156 24.85 9.65 -2.52
CA SER A 156 23.67 10.51 -2.54
C SER A 156 23.48 11.13 -3.92
N THR A 157 22.26 11.56 -4.22
CA THR A 157 21.91 12.30 -5.43
C THR A 157 21.09 13.53 -5.08
N SER A 158 21.21 14.59 -5.88
CA SER A 158 20.34 15.75 -5.76
C SER A 158 19.12 15.54 -6.65
N MET A 159 17.94 15.78 -6.11
CA MET A 159 16.65 15.82 -6.81
C MET A 159 15.97 17.15 -6.48
N ASP A 160 14.84 17.46 -7.11
CA ASP A 160 14.11 18.71 -6.88
C ASP A 160 13.65 18.84 -5.41
N VAL A 161 13.30 17.73 -4.78
CA VAL A 161 12.98 17.64 -3.35
C VAL A 161 14.18 17.90 -2.42
N GLY A 162 15.40 17.78 -2.92
CA GLY A 162 16.64 17.96 -2.16
C GLY A 162 17.63 16.81 -2.29
N ASN A 163 18.46 16.61 -1.26
CA ASN A 163 19.49 15.56 -1.28
C ASN A 163 18.93 14.21 -0.79
N VAL A 164 18.95 13.22 -1.68
CA VAL A 164 18.45 11.86 -1.44
C VAL A 164 19.63 10.91 -1.20
N GLU A 165 19.63 10.20 -0.06
CA GLU A 165 20.65 9.21 0.30
C GLU A 165 20.34 7.84 -0.34
N LYS A 166 21.32 7.24 -1.03
CA LYS A 166 21.13 5.99 -1.78
C LYS A 166 21.54 4.76 -0.99
N TYR A 167 20.65 3.78 -0.90
CA TYR A 167 20.88 2.43 -0.40
C TYR A 167 20.64 1.43 -1.54
N GLY A 168 21.62 1.31 -2.46
CA GLY A 168 21.42 0.61 -3.73
C GLY A 168 20.47 1.36 -4.64
N ASN A 169 19.42 0.67 -5.10
CA ASN A 169 18.32 1.26 -5.88
C ASN A 169 17.22 1.89 -5.01
N ILE A 170 17.38 1.97 -3.69
CA ILE A 170 16.50 2.76 -2.83
C ILE A 170 17.10 4.14 -2.59
N GLY A 171 16.32 5.20 -2.79
CA GLY A 171 16.63 6.57 -2.41
C GLY A 171 15.82 6.99 -1.20
N ILE A 172 16.46 7.56 -0.20
CA ILE A 172 15.83 8.05 1.02
C ILE A 172 15.96 9.56 1.10
N TYR A 173 14.82 10.23 1.12
CA TYR A 173 14.76 11.62 1.52
C TYR A 173 14.42 11.69 3.01
N TYR A 174 15.31 12.31 3.77
CA TYR A 174 15.09 12.55 5.18
C TYR A 174 14.41 13.91 5.34
N GLY A 175 13.32 13.92 6.11
CA GLY A 175 12.76 15.16 6.62
C GLY A 175 13.71 15.80 7.62
N ILE A 176 13.34 16.98 8.09
CA ILE A 176 14.21 17.76 8.97
C ILE A 176 14.37 17.18 10.39
N ASP A 177 13.49 16.26 10.83
CA ASP A 177 13.63 15.44 12.05
C ASP A 177 14.67 14.31 11.92
N ASP A 178 15.36 14.22 10.79
CA ASP A 178 16.22 13.09 10.43
C ASP A 178 15.46 11.75 10.36
N THR A 179 14.14 11.76 10.12
CA THR A 179 13.36 10.56 9.79
C THR A 179 13.04 10.47 8.30
N ILE A 180 12.71 9.26 7.82
CA ILE A 180 12.35 9.06 6.41
C ILE A 180 11.04 9.81 6.12
N SER A 181 11.11 10.80 5.22
CA SER A 181 9.93 11.52 4.70
C SER A 181 9.46 10.96 3.35
N SER A 182 10.39 10.52 2.48
CA SER A 182 10.06 9.83 1.22
C SER A 182 11.00 8.69 0.90
N VAL A 183 10.47 7.69 0.19
CA VAL A 183 11.20 6.52 -0.32
C VAL A 183 11.05 6.46 -1.83
N TYR A 184 12.17 6.51 -2.53
CA TYR A 184 12.27 6.45 -3.98
C TYR A 184 12.87 5.13 -4.44
N VAL A 185 12.42 4.63 -5.58
CA VAL A 185 13.14 3.62 -6.36
C VAL A 185 13.97 4.34 -7.42
N LEU A 186 15.28 4.12 -7.41
CA LEU A 186 16.28 4.79 -8.23
C LEU A 186 16.91 3.79 -9.21
N PRO A 187 16.26 3.51 -10.37
CA PRO A 187 16.78 2.56 -11.33
C PRO A 187 18.07 3.06 -12.01
N GLU A 188 18.91 2.11 -12.43
CA GLU A 188 20.08 2.42 -13.25
C GLU A 188 19.74 2.31 -14.74
N ASP A 189 19.89 3.40 -15.48
CA ASP A 189 19.88 3.43 -16.95
C ASP A 189 18.62 2.83 -17.61
N VAL A 190 17.43 3.21 -17.13
CA VAL A 190 16.15 2.79 -17.71
C VAL A 190 15.57 3.90 -18.57
N SER A 191 15.36 3.61 -19.85
CA SER A 191 14.72 4.55 -20.77
C SER A 191 13.21 4.64 -20.53
N ILE A 192 12.64 5.82 -20.77
CA ILE A 192 11.18 6.03 -20.69
C ILE A 192 10.43 5.08 -21.65
N VAL A 193 10.99 4.81 -22.82
CA VAL A 193 10.42 3.90 -23.81
C VAL A 193 10.34 2.48 -23.27
N ASP A 194 11.41 1.96 -22.67
CA ASP A 194 11.42 0.61 -22.11
C ASP A 194 10.50 0.50 -20.88
N PHE A 195 10.43 1.56 -20.06
CA PHE A 195 9.56 1.62 -18.90
C PHE A 195 8.08 1.51 -19.31
N LYS A 196 7.62 2.36 -20.23
CA LYS A 196 6.24 2.31 -20.75
C LYS A 196 5.94 1.02 -21.50
N HIS A 197 6.91 0.49 -22.24
CA HIS A 197 6.74 -0.80 -22.90
C HIS A 197 6.42 -1.92 -21.89
N PHE A 198 7.05 -1.87 -20.72
CA PHE A 198 6.89 -2.88 -19.68
C PHE A 198 5.59 -2.67 -18.89
N HIS A 199 5.39 -1.45 -18.36
CA HIS A 199 4.33 -1.12 -17.40
C HIS A 199 3.04 -0.58 -18.03
N GLY A 200 3.09 -0.15 -19.29
CA GLY A 200 1.99 0.49 -20.00
C GLY A 200 2.13 2.01 -20.09
N GLU A 201 1.18 2.63 -20.79
CA GLU A 201 1.09 4.08 -20.87
C GLU A 201 0.62 4.66 -19.54
N PRO A 202 1.19 5.81 -19.12
CA PRO A 202 0.75 6.52 -17.92
C PRO A 202 -0.63 7.15 -18.14
N THR A 203 -1.26 7.54 -17.04
CA THR A 203 -2.49 8.34 -17.06
C THR A 203 -2.19 9.77 -17.52
N VAL A 204 -1.09 10.35 -17.03
CA VAL A 204 -0.60 11.68 -17.41
C VAL A 204 0.87 11.59 -17.80
N GLU A 205 1.26 12.35 -18.81
CA GLU A 205 2.64 12.48 -19.26
C GLU A 205 2.99 13.94 -19.49
N THR A 206 4.06 14.39 -18.84
CA THR A 206 4.69 15.69 -19.03
C THR A 206 6.13 15.51 -19.51
N ASP A 207 6.84 16.60 -19.80
CA ASP A 207 8.26 16.55 -20.17
C ASP A 207 9.15 16.05 -19.02
N SER A 208 8.70 16.16 -17.77
CA SER A 208 9.47 15.82 -16.56
C SER A 208 8.90 14.65 -15.76
N GLN A 209 7.69 14.17 -16.07
CA GLN A 209 7.02 13.18 -15.23
C GLN A 209 6.06 12.27 -16.00
N LEU A 210 5.96 11.01 -15.57
CA LEU A 210 4.85 10.11 -15.90
C LEU A 210 4.06 9.82 -14.63
N VAL A 211 2.73 9.86 -14.71
CA VAL A 211 1.86 9.56 -13.57
C VAL A 211 0.97 8.38 -13.90
N TYR A 212 1.05 7.33 -13.10
CA TYR A 212 0.19 6.16 -13.21
C TYR A 212 -0.83 6.18 -12.08
N ASP A 213 -2.07 6.49 -12.46
CA ASP A 213 -3.23 6.50 -11.58
C ASP A 213 -4.50 6.24 -12.41
N ASP A 214 -4.54 5.12 -13.12
CA ASP A 214 -5.67 4.75 -13.98
C ASP A 214 -6.69 3.85 -13.26
N ASN A 215 -6.52 3.70 -11.94
CA ASN A 215 -7.40 2.97 -11.05
C ASN A 215 -7.82 3.82 -9.84
N SER A 216 -8.84 4.66 -10.03
CA SER A 216 -9.46 5.47 -8.97
C SER A 216 -9.96 4.71 -7.73
N ASP A 217 -10.00 3.37 -7.77
CA ASP A 217 -10.42 2.53 -6.64
C ASP A 217 -9.23 2.10 -5.74
N ASN A 218 -7.98 2.35 -6.14
CA ASN A 218 -6.82 2.12 -5.28
C ASN A 218 -6.60 3.31 -4.32
N SER A 219 -5.64 3.20 -3.40
CA SER A 219 -5.29 4.24 -2.42
C SER A 219 -4.01 5.00 -2.78
N PHE A 220 -3.46 4.82 -3.98
CA PHE A 220 -2.13 5.31 -4.33
C PHE A 220 -1.96 5.74 -5.80
N THR A 221 -1.03 6.66 -6.01
CA THR A 221 -0.53 7.14 -7.30
C THR A 221 0.94 6.76 -7.45
N ILE A 222 1.38 6.41 -8.66
CA ILE A 222 2.81 6.23 -8.93
C ILE A 222 3.34 7.41 -9.76
N PHE A 223 4.34 8.08 -9.22
CA PHE A 223 5.10 9.12 -9.90
C PHE A 223 6.40 8.58 -10.46
N VAL A 224 6.69 8.87 -11.72
CA VAL A 224 7.94 8.54 -12.39
C VAL A 224 8.60 9.83 -12.86
N ASN A 225 9.64 10.27 -12.17
CA ASN A 225 10.37 11.48 -12.54
C ASN A 225 11.39 11.19 -13.64
N ILE A 226 11.49 12.12 -14.59
CA ILE A 226 12.28 12.00 -15.81
C ILE A 226 13.47 12.95 -15.77
N GLU A 227 14.67 12.43 -15.99
CA GLU A 227 15.88 13.21 -16.19
C GLU A 227 16.64 12.67 -17.41
N ASP A 228 17.06 13.54 -18.33
CA ASP A 228 17.83 13.18 -19.53
C ASP A 228 17.19 12.02 -20.35
N ASP A 229 15.88 12.08 -20.59
CA ASP A 229 15.08 11.05 -21.30
C ASP A 229 15.10 9.64 -20.63
N LYS A 230 15.39 9.58 -19.33
CA LYS A 230 15.44 8.35 -18.54
C LYS A 230 14.64 8.46 -17.25
N VAL A 231 14.28 7.31 -16.69
CA VAL A 231 13.67 7.24 -15.37
C VAL A 231 14.72 7.62 -14.32
N GLN A 232 14.53 8.75 -13.65
CA GLN A 232 15.37 9.22 -12.55
C GLN A 232 14.96 8.53 -11.24
N SER A 233 13.66 8.60 -10.92
CA SER A 233 13.10 8.04 -9.70
C SER A 233 11.66 7.58 -9.93
N ILE A 234 11.22 6.66 -9.09
CA ILE A 234 9.83 6.20 -9.01
C ILE A 234 9.39 6.30 -7.56
N GLU A 235 8.24 6.90 -7.30
CA GLU A 235 7.65 7.06 -5.97
C GLU A 235 6.20 6.55 -5.95
N ASN A 236 5.79 5.94 -4.85
CA ASN A 236 4.41 5.52 -4.60
C ASN A 236 3.84 6.45 -3.54
N THR A 237 2.92 7.32 -3.94
CA THR A 237 2.31 8.37 -3.11
C THR A 237 0.83 8.12 -2.92
N PHE A 238 0.19 8.88 -2.05
CA PHE A 238 -1.26 8.82 -1.89
C PHE A 238 -1.98 9.20 -3.19
N GLN A 239 -3.15 8.60 -3.37
CA GLN A 239 -3.98 8.83 -4.55
C GLN A 239 -4.36 10.31 -4.72
N ILE A 240 -4.25 10.81 -5.94
CA ILE A 240 -4.66 12.14 -6.38
C ILE A 240 -6.04 12.03 -7.05
N ASP A 241 -6.91 13.07 -6.99
CA ASP A 241 -8.16 12.96 -7.76
C ASP A 241 -7.97 13.14 -9.26
N ASP A 242 -8.94 12.59 -9.98
CA ASP A 242 -9.10 12.75 -11.41
C ASP A 242 -9.06 14.24 -11.86
N GLU A 243 -9.58 15.20 -11.09
CA GLU A 243 -9.62 16.61 -11.54
C GLU A 243 -8.21 17.21 -11.56
N ALA A 244 -7.43 17.01 -10.50
CA ALA A 244 -6.04 17.44 -10.42
C ALA A 244 -5.12 16.71 -11.38
N LEU A 245 -5.30 15.39 -11.51
CA LEU A 245 -4.58 14.59 -12.49
C LEU A 245 -4.83 15.12 -13.92
N ASN A 246 -6.07 15.49 -14.26
CA ASN A 246 -6.39 16.10 -15.55
C ASN A 246 -5.84 17.54 -15.70
N ASN A 247 -5.58 18.25 -14.60
CA ASN A 247 -5.06 19.61 -14.60
C ASN A 247 -3.53 19.68 -14.60
N MET A 248 -2.84 18.57 -14.33
CA MET A 248 -1.38 18.48 -14.31
C MET A 248 -0.72 18.81 -15.67
N GLU A 249 -1.45 18.73 -16.80
CA GLU A 249 -0.98 19.29 -18.09
C GLU A 249 -0.93 20.84 -18.13
N SER A 250 -1.56 21.53 -17.17
CA SER A 250 -1.71 23.00 -17.12
C SER A 250 -1.09 23.67 -15.90
N ILE A 251 -0.62 22.92 -14.89
CA ILE A 251 0.02 23.49 -13.71
C ILE A 251 1.51 23.69 -14.00
N THR A 252 1.83 24.81 -14.66
CA THR A 252 3.18 25.39 -14.62
C THR A 252 3.25 26.59 -13.68
N THR A 253 2.43 26.58 -12.63
CA THR A 253 2.36 27.70 -11.68
C THR A 253 2.00 27.21 -10.29
N THR A 254 2.91 26.50 -9.63
CA THR A 254 3.12 26.76 -8.21
C THR A 254 3.56 28.23 -8.08
N SER A 255 2.97 28.92 -7.11
CA SER A 255 3.36 30.28 -6.73
C SER A 255 4.89 30.33 -6.59
N ASN A 256 5.54 31.38 -7.11
CA ASN A 256 7.00 31.51 -7.09
C ASN A 256 7.60 31.59 -5.67
N ASP A 257 6.78 31.54 -4.63
CA ASP A 257 7.17 31.79 -3.24
C ASP A 257 7.21 30.52 -2.36
N VAL A 258 6.56 29.39 -2.72
CA VAL A 258 6.67 28.13 -1.96
C VAL A 258 7.79 27.27 -2.51
N SER A 259 8.71 26.80 -1.66
CA SER A 259 9.79 25.93 -2.13
C SER A 259 9.28 24.52 -2.46
N PRO A 260 9.81 23.82 -3.49
CA PRO A 260 9.39 22.45 -3.82
C PRO A 260 9.55 21.48 -2.65
N THR A 261 10.60 21.64 -1.85
CA THR A 261 10.81 20.87 -0.62
C THR A 261 9.66 21.09 0.38
N PHE A 262 9.26 22.33 0.62
CA PHE A 262 8.18 22.65 1.55
C PHE A 262 6.84 22.10 1.06
N ALA A 263 6.53 22.30 -0.22
CA ALA A 263 5.33 21.75 -0.85
C ALA A 263 5.28 20.22 -0.72
N HIS A 264 6.39 19.55 -1.01
CA HIS A 264 6.53 18.11 -0.88
C HIS A 264 6.30 17.62 0.56
N GLU A 265 6.93 18.25 1.55
CA GLU A 265 6.73 17.89 2.97
C GLU A 265 5.29 18.15 3.44
N ALA A 266 4.66 19.23 2.96
CA ALA A 266 3.28 19.57 3.26
C ALA A 266 2.29 18.52 2.72
N VAL A 267 2.46 18.12 1.46
CA VAL A 267 1.68 17.05 0.81
C VAL A 267 1.92 15.70 1.49
N ASN A 268 3.18 15.38 1.84
CA ASN A 268 3.49 14.15 2.57
C ASN A 268 2.78 14.10 3.92
N TYR A 269 2.78 15.20 4.68
CA TYR A 269 2.12 15.24 5.97
C TYR A 269 0.60 15.04 5.86
N SER A 270 -0.07 15.71 4.90
CA SER A 270 -1.51 15.51 4.68
C SER A 270 -1.83 14.08 4.26
N GLY A 271 -1.01 13.48 3.39
CA GLY A 271 -1.10 12.06 3.04
C GLY A 271 -0.95 11.13 4.25
N GLY A 272 -0.01 11.44 5.13
CA GLY A 272 0.18 10.75 6.41
C GLY A 272 -1.06 10.73 7.29
N ILE A 273 -1.82 11.83 7.35
CA ILE A 273 -3.12 11.88 8.01
C ILE A 273 -4.09 10.89 7.37
N GLY A 274 -4.19 10.86 6.04
CA GLY A 274 -4.99 9.88 5.30
C GLY A 274 -4.63 8.44 5.65
N LYS A 275 -3.35 8.13 5.79
CA LYS A 275 -2.87 6.80 6.19
C LYS A 275 -3.26 6.42 7.63
N ILE A 276 -3.16 7.36 8.57
CA ILE A 276 -3.59 7.16 9.96
C ILE A 276 -5.07 6.80 9.99
N LEU A 277 -5.90 7.57 9.29
CA LEU A 277 -7.35 7.40 9.31
C LEU A 277 -7.79 6.13 8.58
N SER A 278 -7.23 5.84 7.39
CA SER A 278 -7.50 4.58 6.70
C SER A 278 -7.11 3.37 7.55
N THR A 279 -5.99 3.43 8.29
CA THR A 279 -5.60 2.39 9.25
C THR A 279 -6.66 2.23 10.35
N ALA A 280 -7.17 3.32 10.91
CA ALA A 280 -8.20 3.28 11.95
C ALA A 280 -9.52 2.68 11.46
N PHE A 281 -9.88 2.91 10.20
CA PHE A 281 -11.10 2.39 9.57
C PHE A 281 -10.93 1.00 8.93
N ASN A 282 -9.75 0.39 8.99
CA ASN A 282 -9.48 -0.89 8.31
C ASN A 282 -10.01 -2.14 9.04
N ALA A 283 -10.66 -1.98 10.19
CA ALA A 283 -11.24 -3.10 10.92
C ALA A 283 -12.38 -3.77 10.12
N GLU A 284 -12.30 -5.10 9.91
CA GLU A 284 -13.37 -5.84 9.20
C GLU A 284 -14.67 -5.92 10.05
N ASP A 285 -14.52 -5.96 11.37
CA ASP A 285 -15.61 -5.88 12.33
C ASP A 285 -15.21 -5.18 13.62
N TYR A 286 -16.20 -4.94 14.49
CA TYR A 286 -16.04 -4.21 15.75
C TYR A 286 -15.06 -4.85 16.73
N THR A 287 -14.70 -6.13 16.56
CA THR A 287 -13.77 -6.82 17.48
C THR A 287 -12.31 -6.50 17.20
N GLU A 288 -12.00 -5.97 16.01
CA GLU A 288 -10.66 -5.55 15.61
C GLU A 288 -10.45 -4.04 15.74
N GLN A 289 -11.51 -3.28 16.00
CA GLN A 289 -11.49 -1.82 16.02
C GLN A 289 -10.49 -1.25 17.03
N GLU A 290 -10.42 -1.79 18.25
CA GLU A 290 -9.44 -1.39 19.28
C GLU A 290 -8.00 -1.56 18.77
N GLU A 291 -7.71 -2.65 18.07
CA GLU A 291 -6.38 -2.96 17.53
C GLU A 291 -6.00 -1.96 16.42
N TYR A 292 -6.89 -1.71 15.47
CA TYR A 292 -6.65 -0.79 14.36
C TYR A 292 -6.57 0.67 14.82
N LEU A 293 -7.41 1.08 15.77
CA LEU A 293 -7.31 2.38 16.41
C LEU A 293 -5.97 2.54 17.14
N SER A 294 -5.53 1.52 17.87
CA SER A 294 -4.22 1.55 18.54
C SER A 294 -3.08 1.71 17.54
N LYS A 295 -3.10 0.99 16.41
CA LYS A 295 -2.09 1.12 15.35
C LYS A 295 -2.09 2.54 14.76
N ALA A 296 -3.27 3.09 14.47
CA ALA A 296 -3.40 4.46 13.97
C ALA A 296 -2.82 5.48 14.96
N ARG A 297 -3.12 5.34 16.26
CA ARG A 297 -2.59 6.21 17.34
C ARG A 297 -1.07 6.11 17.48
N GLU A 298 -0.48 4.93 17.30
CA GLU A 298 0.98 4.78 17.30
C GLU A 298 1.64 5.56 16.16
N MET A 299 1.00 5.64 14.99
CA MET A 299 1.49 6.42 13.85
C MET A 299 1.45 7.93 14.08
N VAL A 300 0.49 8.45 14.86
CA VAL A 300 0.30 9.89 15.09
C VAL A 300 1.57 10.58 15.58
N LEU A 301 2.33 9.96 16.49
CA LEU A 301 3.52 10.59 17.07
C LEU A 301 4.60 10.91 16.03
N GLY A 302 4.77 10.06 15.02
CA GLY A 302 5.74 10.29 13.95
C GLY A 302 5.31 11.44 13.05
N TRP A 303 4.04 11.44 12.64
CA TRP A 303 3.52 12.47 11.74
C TRP A 303 3.39 13.84 12.41
N ASP A 304 2.95 13.90 13.67
CA ASP A 304 2.86 15.17 14.41
C ASP A 304 4.23 15.86 14.54
N GLY A 305 5.31 15.09 14.65
CA GLY A 305 6.67 15.61 14.62
C GLY A 305 6.98 16.29 13.29
N ALA A 306 6.60 15.67 12.17
CA ALA A 306 6.81 16.23 10.84
C ALA A 306 6.11 17.59 10.62
N LEU A 307 4.94 17.84 11.25
CA LEU A 307 4.28 19.15 11.16
C LEU A 307 4.98 20.23 11.99
N ASP A 308 5.40 19.91 13.22
CA ASP A 308 6.17 20.83 14.08
C ASP A 308 7.45 21.29 13.38
N ASP A 309 8.05 20.34 12.67
CA ASP A 309 9.21 20.51 11.83
C ASP A 309 8.95 21.40 10.62
N LEU A 310 7.94 21.06 9.81
CA LEU A 310 7.56 21.86 8.65
C LEU A 310 7.31 23.32 9.05
N ASN A 311 6.62 23.54 10.17
CA ASN A 311 6.40 24.86 10.76
C ASN A 311 7.71 25.61 11.09
N ALA A 312 8.75 24.90 11.52
CA ALA A 312 10.06 25.49 11.80
C ALA A 312 10.82 25.97 10.55
N THR A 313 10.43 25.51 9.35
CA THR A 313 11.06 25.88 8.07
C THR A 313 10.36 27.03 7.35
N VAL A 314 9.16 27.41 7.80
CA VAL A 314 8.34 28.47 7.21
C VAL A 314 9.15 29.75 7.02
N SER A 315 9.17 30.23 5.78
CA SER A 315 9.99 31.35 5.34
C SER A 315 9.17 32.53 4.81
N ASN A 316 7.90 32.31 4.49
CA ASN A 316 7.00 33.31 3.91
C ASN A 316 5.53 33.10 4.35
N GLN A 317 4.65 34.03 3.95
CA GLN A 317 3.25 34.01 4.37
C GLN A 317 2.45 32.85 3.76
N GLU A 318 2.78 32.46 2.53
CA GLU A 318 2.08 31.35 1.85
C GLU A 318 2.39 30.03 2.55
N GLU A 319 3.65 29.80 2.94
CA GLU A 319 4.06 28.67 3.78
C GLU A 319 3.41 28.69 5.17
N GLU A 320 3.20 29.87 5.78
CA GLU A 320 2.48 30.01 7.06
C GLU A 320 0.98 29.66 6.92
N ASP A 321 0.36 30.06 5.82
CA ASP A 321 -1.04 29.75 5.51
C ASP A 321 -1.23 28.23 5.26
N ILE A 322 -0.27 27.60 4.56
CA ILE A 322 -0.23 26.14 4.36
C ILE A 322 -0.16 25.40 5.70
N VAL A 323 0.79 25.76 6.58
CA VAL A 323 0.91 25.12 7.90
C VAL A 323 -0.35 25.29 8.73
N SER A 324 -0.99 26.45 8.66
CA SER A 324 -2.27 26.70 9.35
C SER A 324 -3.38 25.75 8.88
N GLN A 325 -3.43 25.45 7.58
CA GLN A 325 -4.38 24.48 7.02
C GLN A 325 -4.05 23.03 7.46
N LEU A 326 -2.76 22.67 7.52
CA LEU A 326 -2.32 21.37 8.01
C LEU A 326 -2.61 21.18 9.52
N GLU A 327 -2.55 22.24 10.32
CA GLU A 327 -2.99 22.23 11.72
C GLU A 327 -4.50 21.99 11.85
N GLU A 328 -5.31 22.50 10.91
CA GLU A 328 -6.75 22.21 10.84
C GLU A 328 -7.01 20.73 10.52
N PHE A 329 -6.33 20.17 9.50
CA PHE A 329 -6.41 18.74 9.17
C PHE A 329 -5.98 17.86 10.35
N LYS A 330 -4.94 18.26 11.07
CA LYS A 330 -4.49 17.59 12.30
C LYS A 330 -5.61 17.56 13.34
N SER A 331 -6.29 18.68 13.57
CA SER A 331 -7.40 18.77 14.52
C SER A 331 -8.57 17.88 14.11
N GLN A 332 -8.96 17.89 12.83
CA GLN A 332 -10.05 17.06 12.31
C GLN A 332 -9.71 15.56 12.44
N ARG A 333 -8.47 15.16 12.12
CA ARG A 333 -7.98 13.79 12.35
C ARG A 333 -8.14 13.36 13.80
N ASP A 334 -7.70 14.20 14.74
CA ASP A 334 -7.77 13.87 16.16
C ASP A 334 -9.22 13.72 16.63
N ASP A 335 -10.13 14.58 16.15
CA ASP A 335 -11.57 14.47 16.43
C ASP A 335 -12.17 13.16 15.87
N ILE A 336 -11.80 12.77 14.65
CA ILE A 336 -12.23 11.49 14.06
C ILE A 336 -11.74 10.31 14.91
N LEU A 337 -10.46 10.27 15.28
CA LEU A 337 -9.90 9.20 16.11
C LEU A 337 -10.59 9.13 17.48
N ASN A 338 -10.90 10.28 18.08
CA ASN A 338 -11.65 10.35 19.33
C ASN A 338 -13.08 9.80 19.17
N ASN A 339 -13.75 10.08 18.04
CA ASN A 339 -15.08 9.56 17.74
C ASN A 339 -15.09 8.04 17.55
N ILE A 340 -14.05 7.48 16.90
CA ILE A 340 -13.84 6.02 16.79
C ILE A 340 -13.67 5.40 18.18
N GLU A 341 -12.85 6.00 19.04
CA GLU A 341 -12.61 5.54 20.42
C GLU A 341 -13.91 5.52 21.24
N ASN A 342 -14.73 6.57 21.11
CA ASN A 342 -16.02 6.68 21.80
C ASN A 342 -17.06 5.63 21.35
N PHE A 343 -16.92 5.07 20.15
CA PHE A 343 -17.82 4.01 19.66
C PHE A 343 -17.49 2.64 20.28
N ASP A 344 -16.21 2.28 20.43
CA ASP A 344 -15.76 0.97 20.92
C ASP A 344 -16.27 0.67 22.35
N ASP A 345 -16.52 1.72 23.13
CA ASP A 345 -17.23 1.67 24.42
C ASP A 345 -18.72 1.21 24.34
N ASN A 346 -19.19 0.73 23.18
CA ASN A 346 -20.52 0.17 22.91
C ASN A 346 -21.69 1.14 23.23
N SER A 347 -21.42 2.44 23.28
CA SER A 347 -22.36 3.41 23.85
C SER A 347 -22.99 4.34 22.82
N ASN A 348 -22.32 4.62 21.69
CA ASN A 348 -22.76 5.67 20.77
C ASN A 348 -22.54 5.34 19.28
N THR A 349 -23.55 4.72 18.66
CA THR A 349 -23.57 4.49 17.20
C THR A 349 -23.51 5.78 16.38
N GLN A 350 -23.86 6.94 16.96
CA GLN A 350 -23.76 8.22 16.27
C GLN A 350 -22.30 8.63 16.09
N ALA A 351 -21.44 8.41 17.09
CA ALA A 351 -20.02 8.78 17.02
C ALA A 351 -19.30 8.07 15.87
N TRP A 352 -19.63 6.82 15.58
CA TRP A 352 -19.08 6.12 14.43
C TRP A 352 -19.56 6.71 13.10
N HIS A 353 -20.84 7.04 12.98
CA HIS A 353 -21.36 7.68 11.78
C HIS A 353 -20.75 9.07 11.56
N ASP A 354 -20.62 9.85 12.63
CA ASP A 354 -19.96 11.17 12.60
C ASP A 354 -18.49 10.99 12.17
N ALA A 355 -17.76 10.03 12.74
CA ALA A 355 -16.38 9.74 12.35
C ALA A 355 -16.24 9.37 10.86
N GLN A 356 -17.18 8.58 10.32
CA GLN A 356 -17.18 8.22 8.90
C GLN A 356 -17.45 9.44 7.99
N GLU A 357 -18.44 10.26 8.33
CA GLU A 357 -18.79 11.47 7.57
C GLU A 357 -17.65 12.50 7.61
N ASP A 358 -17.06 12.71 8.78
CA ASP A 358 -15.91 13.59 8.97
C ASP A 358 -14.69 13.07 8.20
N TYR A 359 -14.46 11.75 8.18
CA TYR A 359 -13.37 11.15 7.40
C TYR A 359 -13.55 11.34 5.89
N GLU A 360 -14.74 11.06 5.35
CA GLU A 360 -15.04 11.28 3.93
C GLU A 360 -14.84 12.77 3.54
N THR A 361 -15.23 13.69 4.43
CA THR A 361 -15.05 15.13 4.23
C THR A 361 -13.57 15.51 4.24
N LEU A 362 -12.82 15.09 5.26
CA LEU A 362 -11.40 15.39 5.40
C LEU A 362 -10.58 14.79 4.25
N GLN A 363 -10.94 13.61 3.74
CA GLN A 363 -10.31 13.04 2.55
C GLN A 363 -10.43 13.96 1.35
N VAL A 364 -11.58 14.59 1.14
CA VAL A 364 -11.78 15.54 0.04
C VAL A 364 -10.97 16.81 0.26
N GLU A 365 -10.93 17.33 1.49
CA GLU A 365 -10.17 18.55 1.81
C GLU A 365 -8.65 18.36 1.64
N MET A 366 -8.10 17.26 2.16
CA MET A 366 -6.68 16.91 1.99
C MET A 366 -6.31 16.68 0.54
N ARG A 367 -7.27 16.19 -0.26
CA ARG A 367 -7.06 15.97 -1.69
C ARG A 367 -6.96 17.28 -2.44
N ILE A 368 -7.94 18.18 -2.26
CA ILE A 368 -7.90 19.54 -2.82
C ILE A 368 -6.60 20.26 -2.43
N PHE A 369 -6.15 20.06 -1.19
CA PHE A 369 -4.87 20.59 -0.73
C PHE A 369 -3.69 19.99 -1.50
N ALA A 370 -3.61 18.67 -1.63
CA ALA A 370 -2.54 18.03 -2.38
C ALA A 370 -2.49 18.57 -3.83
N ASP A 371 -3.63 18.71 -4.48
CA ASP A 371 -3.73 19.18 -5.85
C ASP A 371 -3.21 20.61 -6.08
N GLU A 372 -3.25 21.45 -5.05
CA GLU A 372 -2.73 22.82 -5.10
C GLU A 372 -1.20 22.86 -5.06
N TYR A 373 -0.55 21.86 -4.45
CA TYR A 373 0.88 21.85 -4.12
C TYR A 373 1.67 20.66 -4.68
N VAL A 374 1.01 19.70 -5.33
CA VAL A 374 1.66 18.65 -6.12
C VAL A 374 2.11 19.26 -7.44
N ASP A 375 3.44 19.36 -7.62
CA ASP A 375 4.08 19.82 -8.86
C ASP A 375 3.89 18.85 -10.04
#